data_AF-A0A1D6QNB9-F1
#
_entry.id   AF-A0A1D6QNB9-F1
#
_cell.length_a   1.000
_cell.length_b   1.000
_cell.length_c   1.000
_cell.angle_alpha   90.00
_cell.angle_beta   90.00
_cell.angle_gamma   90.00
#
_symmetry.space_group_name_H-M   'P 1'
#
loop_
_entity.id
_entity.type
_entity.pdbx_description
1 polymer ?
#
loop_
_entity_poly.entity_id
_entity_poly.type
_entity_poly.pdbx_seq_one_letter_code
_entity_poly.pdbx_strand_id
1 'polypeptide(L)'
;MQANNVEIEYADMSKALVAITPDAASIPTPKLKNVNRLRTEHQVYELPDSHPLLEGFEQREPDDPCPYLLSIWTPGETAQSIDAPKTFCDSGETGRLCGSSTCFSCNNIREMQAQKVRGTLLIPCRTAMRGSFPLNGTYFQVNEVFADHCSSQNPIDVPRSWIWDLPRRTVYFGTSVPTIFRGLTTEEIQRCFWRGFVCVRGFDRTVRAPRPLYARLHFPVSKVVRGKKPGAARAEE
;
A
#
# COMPACT_ATOMS: atom_id res chain seq x y z
N MET A 1 39.73 8.35 -31.70
CA MET A 1 39.21 9.20 -30.61
C MET A 1 38.07 10.02 -31.15
N GLN A 2 36.86 9.79 -30.65
CA GLN A 2 35.80 10.77 -30.34
C GLN A 2 34.49 9.98 -30.20
N ALA A 3 34.19 9.62 -28.95
CA ALA A 3 32.86 9.18 -28.56
C ALA A 3 32.03 10.45 -28.32
N ASN A 4 31.00 10.65 -29.13
CA ASN A 4 30.00 11.67 -28.85
C ASN A 4 29.12 11.16 -27.70
N ASN A 5 29.44 11.59 -26.48
CA ASN A 5 28.55 11.50 -25.33
C ASN A 5 27.32 12.35 -25.62
N VAL A 6 26.21 11.71 -25.94
CA VAL A 6 24.89 12.32 -25.79
C VAL A 6 24.41 11.93 -24.40
N GLU A 7 24.79 12.73 -23.40
CA GLU A 7 24.15 12.74 -22.09
C GLU A 7 22.70 13.22 -22.31
N ILE A 8 21.81 12.28 -22.59
CA ILE A 8 20.37 12.58 -22.68
C ILE A 8 19.90 12.94 -21.27
N GLU A 9 19.35 14.14 -21.13
CA GLU A 9 18.82 14.75 -19.92
C GLU A 9 17.69 13.92 -19.29
N TYR A 10 18.03 12.88 -18.53
CA TYR A 10 17.09 12.08 -17.72
C TYR A 10 16.34 12.92 -16.67
N ALA A 11 16.89 14.07 -16.28
CA ALA A 11 16.27 14.97 -15.32
C ALA A 11 14.98 15.63 -15.86
N ASP A 12 14.84 15.75 -17.18
CA ASP A 12 13.72 16.48 -17.79
C ASP A 12 12.50 15.59 -18.10
N MET A 13 12.72 14.27 -18.20
CA MET A 13 11.64 13.27 -18.29
C MET A 13 10.82 13.16 -17.00
N SER A 14 11.39 13.54 -15.85
CA SER A 14 10.66 13.65 -14.57
C SER A 14 9.73 14.87 -14.51
N LYS A 15 9.88 15.83 -15.46
CA LYS A 15 9.03 17.02 -15.60
C LYS A 15 8.03 16.91 -16.76
N ALA A 16 8.25 16.01 -17.72
CA ALA A 16 7.48 15.90 -18.97
C ALA A 16 6.10 15.19 -18.82
N LEU A 17 5.40 15.37 -17.70
CA LEU A 17 3.99 14.96 -17.54
C LEU A 17 2.99 15.99 -18.10
N VAL A 18 3.45 17.06 -18.77
CA VAL A 18 2.61 18.23 -19.11
C VAL A 18 2.19 18.28 -20.58
N ALA A 19 2.39 17.23 -21.37
CA ALA A 19 1.80 17.12 -22.71
C ALA A 19 0.85 15.92 -22.80
N ILE A 20 -0.11 15.84 -21.87
CA ILE A 20 -1.21 14.90 -21.98
C ILE A 20 -2.19 15.50 -23.00
N THR A 21 -2.35 14.85 -24.15
CA THR A 21 -3.44 15.15 -25.09
C THR A 21 -4.78 15.12 -24.35
N PRO A 22 -5.78 15.95 -24.72
CA PRO A 22 -7.07 16.01 -24.01
C PRO A 22 -7.72 14.63 -23.81
N ASP A 23 -7.51 13.71 -24.75
CA ASP A 23 -8.01 12.35 -24.70
C ASP A 23 -7.31 11.47 -23.64
N ALA A 24 -6.00 11.63 -23.40
CA ALA A 24 -5.29 10.89 -22.37
C ALA A 24 -5.54 11.44 -20.95
N ALA A 25 -5.94 12.71 -20.82
CA ALA A 25 -6.36 13.32 -19.56
C ALA A 25 -7.77 12.87 -19.15
N SER A 26 -8.54 12.28 -20.07
CA SER A 26 -9.89 11.76 -19.83
C SER A 26 -9.90 10.35 -19.21
N ILE A 27 -8.76 9.65 -19.21
CA ILE A 27 -8.62 8.33 -18.59
C ILE A 27 -8.45 8.53 -17.08
N PRO A 28 -9.39 8.07 -16.23
CA PRO A 28 -9.23 8.18 -14.79
C PRO A 28 -7.95 7.46 -14.37
N THR A 29 -6.97 8.21 -13.85
CA THR A 29 -5.78 7.59 -13.24
C THR A 29 -6.25 6.57 -12.19
N PRO A 30 -5.85 5.28 -12.30
CA PRO A 30 -6.27 4.27 -11.35
C PRO A 30 -5.91 4.71 -9.93
N LYS A 31 -6.90 4.75 -9.02
CA LYS A 31 -6.65 5.11 -7.62
C LYS A 31 -5.68 4.09 -7.02
N LEU A 32 -4.66 4.58 -6.31
CA LEU A 32 -3.71 3.72 -5.60
C LEU A 32 -4.36 2.85 -4.51
N LYS A 33 -5.54 3.28 -4.02
CA LYS A 33 -6.33 2.57 -3.01
C LYS A 33 -7.83 2.65 -3.36
N ASN A 34 -8.50 1.51 -3.42
CA ASN A 34 -9.95 1.42 -3.56
C ASN A 34 -10.53 0.69 -2.35
N VAL A 35 -11.35 1.38 -1.56
CA VAL A 35 -11.91 0.84 -0.31
C VAL A 35 -13.32 0.33 -0.57
N ASN A 36 -13.53 -0.97 -0.40
CA ASN A 36 -14.84 -1.59 -0.31
C ASN A 36 -15.07 -2.05 1.14
N ARG A 37 -16.34 -2.23 1.52
CA ARG A 37 -16.75 -2.69 2.84
C ARG A 37 -16.08 -4.01 3.26
N LEU A 38 -15.80 -4.89 2.30
CA LEU A 38 -15.27 -6.25 2.57
C LEU A 38 -13.80 -6.42 2.19
N ARG A 39 -13.24 -5.53 1.36
CA ARG A 39 -11.87 -5.60 0.88
C ARG A 39 -11.32 -4.21 0.60
N THR A 40 -10.01 -4.08 0.62
CA THR A 40 -9.33 -2.87 0.19
C THR A 40 -8.31 -3.23 -0.87
N GLU A 41 -8.44 -2.65 -2.06
CA GLU A 41 -7.56 -2.92 -3.19
C GLU A 41 -6.46 -1.86 -3.20
N HIS A 42 -5.21 -2.27 -3.22
CA HIS A 42 -4.06 -1.38 -3.35
C HIS A 42 -3.30 -1.67 -4.64
N GLN A 43 -2.93 -0.62 -5.35
CA GLN A 43 -1.88 -0.70 -6.37
C GLN A 43 -0.52 -0.62 -5.66
N VAL A 44 0.27 -1.67 -5.81
CA VAL A 44 1.58 -1.83 -5.18
C VAL A 44 2.65 -2.02 -6.25
N TYR A 45 3.91 -1.73 -5.91
CA TYR A 45 5.05 -2.00 -6.79
C TYR A 45 5.62 -3.38 -6.51
N GLU A 46 5.92 -4.12 -7.56
CA GLU A 46 6.66 -5.38 -7.48
C GLU A 46 8.16 -5.07 -7.38
N LEU A 47 8.81 -5.61 -6.36
CA LEU A 47 10.23 -5.41 -6.09
C LEU A 47 11.04 -6.61 -6.56
N PRO A 48 12.04 -6.42 -7.44
CA PRO A 48 13.02 -7.46 -7.75
C PRO A 48 13.78 -7.93 -6.50
N ASP A 49 14.24 -9.18 -6.47
CA ASP A 49 14.93 -9.73 -5.30
C ASP A 49 16.24 -8.99 -4.97
N SER A 50 16.88 -8.39 -5.97
CA SER A 50 18.08 -7.57 -5.82
C SER A 50 17.79 -6.10 -5.48
N HIS A 51 16.54 -5.74 -5.21
CA HIS A 51 16.14 -4.36 -5.01
C HIS A 51 16.70 -3.79 -3.68
N PRO A 52 17.27 -2.57 -3.65
CA PRO A 52 17.90 -2.01 -2.46
C PRO A 52 17.00 -1.92 -1.22
N LEU A 53 15.69 -1.72 -1.39
CA LEU A 53 14.71 -1.72 -0.28
C LEU A 53 14.62 -3.06 0.48
N LEU A 54 15.13 -4.14 -0.10
CA LEU A 54 15.15 -5.47 0.51
C LEU A 54 16.44 -5.73 1.28
N GLU A 55 17.33 -4.74 1.40
CA GLU A 55 18.51 -4.88 2.25
C GLU A 55 18.10 -5.21 3.69
N GLY A 56 18.67 -6.29 4.23
CA GLY A 56 18.32 -6.81 5.55
C GLY A 56 16.99 -7.58 5.61
N PHE A 57 16.29 -7.81 4.49
CA PHE A 57 15.20 -8.80 4.39
C PHE A 57 15.74 -10.21 4.12
N GLU A 58 14.92 -11.23 4.41
CA GLU A 58 15.28 -12.61 4.07
C GLU A 58 15.33 -12.75 2.54
N GLN A 59 16.25 -13.56 2.04
CA GLN A 59 16.25 -13.90 0.61
C GLN A 59 14.97 -14.65 0.28
N ARG A 60 14.35 -14.32 -0.86
CA ARG A 60 13.14 -15.01 -1.32
C ARG A 60 13.41 -16.51 -1.49
N GLU A 61 12.50 -17.33 -0.97
CA GLU A 61 12.56 -18.78 -1.14
C GLU A 61 12.49 -19.11 -2.65
N PRO A 62 13.36 -19.97 -3.19
CA PRO A 62 13.45 -20.20 -4.65
C PRO A 62 12.13 -20.61 -5.32
N ASP A 63 11.29 -21.36 -4.60
CA ASP A 63 9.99 -21.85 -5.10
C ASP A 63 8.81 -20.93 -4.73
N ASP A 64 9.05 -19.76 -4.15
CA ASP A 64 7.99 -18.82 -3.79
C ASP A 64 7.56 -18.02 -5.02
N PRO A 65 6.35 -18.22 -5.58
CA PRO A 65 5.90 -17.51 -6.77
C PRO A 65 5.59 -16.03 -6.49
N CYS A 66 5.42 -15.64 -5.21
CA CYS A 66 5.13 -14.27 -4.84
C CYS A 66 6.41 -13.44 -4.76
N PRO A 67 6.51 -12.29 -5.44
CA PRO A 67 7.60 -11.35 -5.25
C PRO A 67 7.39 -10.52 -3.97
N TYR A 68 8.46 -9.87 -3.49
CA TYR A 68 8.30 -8.77 -2.54
C TYR A 68 7.53 -7.62 -3.19
N LEU A 69 6.68 -6.96 -2.41
CA LEU A 69 5.86 -5.84 -2.91
C LEU A 69 5.99 -4.61 -2.01
N LEU A 70 5.69 -3.44 -2.56
CA LEU A 70 5.71 -2.16 -1.86
C LEU A 70 4.37 -1.42 -1.98
N SER A 71 3.68 -1.22 -0.85
CA SER A 71 2.44 -0.45 -0.75
C SER A 71 2.73 1.00 -0.36
N ILE A 72 2.47 1.95 -1.26
CA ILE A 72 2.72 3.38 -1.04
C ILE A 72 1.63 4.02 -0.18
N TRP A 73 2.05 4.90 0.73
CA TRP A 73 1.21 5.67 1.62
C TRP A 73 0.74 6.95 0.95
N THR A 74 -0.47 7.36 1.27
CA THR A 74 -0.95 8.68 0.87
C THR A 74 -0.27 9.73 1.76
N PRO A 75 0.14 10.89 1.24
CA PRO A 75 0.68 11.97 2.07
C PRO A 75 -0.27 12.34 3.22
N GLY A 76 0.26 12.44 4.44
CA GLY A 76 -0.54 12.70 5.65
C GLY A 76 -1.28 11.47 6.21
N GLU A 77 -1.17 10.30 5.58
CA GLU A 77 -1.71 9.05 6.13
C GLU A 77 -0.87 8.55 7.31
N THR A 78 -1.57 7.94 8.27
CA THR A 78 -1.02 7.29 9.48
C THR A 78 -1.34 5.80 9.45
N ALA A 79 -0.68 5.00 10.30
CA ALA A 79 -0.95 3.57 10.38
C ALA A 79 -2.44 3.26 10.73
N GLN A 80 -3.11 4.16 11.45
CA GLN A 80 -4.51 4.01 11.85
C GLN A 80 -5.50 4.79 10.98
N SER A 81 -5.06 5.37 9.85
CA SER A 81 -5.93 6.15 8.97
C SER A 81 -6.96 5.25 8.29
N ILE A 82 -8.23 5.45 8.63
CA ILE A 82 -9.38 4.79 7.98
C ILE A 82 -9.81 5.62 6.77
N ASP A 83 -9.90 6.94 6.97
CA ASP A 83 -10.30 7.90 5.95
C ASP A 83 -9.09 8.50 5.23
N ALA A 84 -9.34 9.05 4.04
CA ALA A 84 -8.33 9.81 3.31
C ALA A 84 -7.83 11.01 4.14
N PRO A 85 -6.52 11.29 4.15
CA PRO A 85 -5.97 12.46 4.81
C PRO A 85 -6.63 13.73 4.28
N LYS A 86 -6.97 14.65 5.20
CA LYS A 86 -7.60 15.93 4.85
C LYS A 86 -6.55 17.04 4.90
N THR A 87 -6.82 18.10 4.13
CA THR A 87 -6.10 19.36 4.24
C THR A 87 -6.86 20.24 5.23
N PHE A 88 -6.13 20.78 6.21
CA PHE A 88 -6.71 21.62 7.26
C PHE A 88 -6.00 22.98 7.37
N CYS A 89 -5.04 23.27 6.47
CA CYS A 89 -4.26 24.50 6.52
C CYS A 89 -4.29 25.21 5.18
N ASP A 90 -4.32 26.53 5.24
CA ASP A 90 -4.29 27.43 4.08
C ASP A 90 -2.84 27.78 3.68
N SER A 91 -1.93 26.81 3.79
CA SER A 91 -0.50 26.99 3.50
C SER A 91 -0.20 27.41 2.06
N GLY A 92 -1.20 27.39 1.17
CA GLY A 92 -1.12 27.91 -0.19
C GLY A 92 -0.89 29.43 -0.25
N GLU A 93 -1.29 30.19 0.78
CA GLU A 93 -1.18 31.66 0.79
C GLU A 93 0.09 32.20 1.45
N THR A 94 0.66 31.48 2.42
CA THR A 94 1.79 31.95 3.23
C THR A 94 3.14 31.33 2.86
N GLY A 95 3.15 30.31 1.99
CA GLY A 95 4.36 29.57 1.59
C GLY A 95 5.01 28.74 2.71
N ARG A 96 4.49 28.79 3.94
CA ARG A 96 5.02 28.07 5.10
C ARG A 96 4.22 26.78 5.36
N LEU A 97 4.92 25.65 5.40
CA LEU A 97 4.33 24.35 5.69
C LEU A 97 3.88 24.26 7.16
N CYS A 98 2.68 23.74 7.41
CA CYS A 98 2.18 23.55 8.78
C CYS A 98 2.92 22.40 9.50
N GLY A 99 3.02 22.47 10.84
CA GLY A 99 3.69 21.42 11.62
C GLY A 99 2.94 20.08 11.71
N SER A 100 1.71 19.99 11.17
CA SER A 100 0.91 18.77 11.26
C SER A 100 1.49 17.64 10.42
N SER A 101 1.59 16.46 11.03
CA SER A 101 1.99 15.21 10.36
C SER A 101 0.85 14.55 9.58
N THR A 102 -0.39 15.00 9.75
CA THR A 102 -1.58 14.42 9.09
C THR A 102 -2.15 15.28 7.98
N CYS A 103 -1.64 16.50 7.79
CA CYS A 103 -2.11 17.39 6.73
C CYS A 103 -1.68 16.88 5.35
N PHE A 104 -2.65 16.61 4.47
CA PHE A 104 -2.38 16.10 3.12
C PHE A 104 -1.51 17.07 2.30
N SER A 105 -1.94 18.32 2.12
CA SER A 105 -1.23 19.29 1.25
C SER A 105 0.21 19.55 1.69
N CYS A 106 0.45 19.74 2.99
CA CYS A 106 1.80 20.00 3.49
C CYS A 106 2.71 18.78 3.37
N ASN A 107 2.22 17.57 3.68
CA ASN A 107 3.04 16.38 3.53
C ASN A 107 3.28 16.03 2.06
N ASN A 108 2.33 16.32 1.16
CA ASN A 108 2.56 16.16 -0.27
C ASN A 108 3.73 17.04 -0.75
N ILE A 109 3.76 18.31 -0.36
CA ILE A 109 4.89 19.21 -0.69
C ILE A 109 6.20 18.70 -0.10
N ARG A 110 6.21 18.25 1.17
CA ARG A 110 7.41 17.67 1.81
C ARG A 110 7.95 16.47 1.04
N GLU A 111 7.08 15.51 0.73
CA GLU A 111 7.44 14.29 0.01
C GLU A 111 7.93 14.62 -1.41
N MET A 112 7.31 15.60 -2.09
CA MET A 112 7.79 16.10 -3.39
C MET A 112 9.15 16.78 -3.31
N GLN A 113 9.37 17.69 -2.36
CA GLN A 113 10.65 18.38 -2.19
C GLN A 113 11.78 17.41 -1.83
N ALA A 114 11.48 16.39 -1.02
CA ALA A 114 12.43 15.35 -0.65
C ALA A 114 12.65 14.28 -1.74
N GLN A 115 11.86 14.29 -2.83
CA GLN A 115 11.86 13.26 -3.88
C GLN A 115 11.67 11.83 -3.34
N LYS A 116 10.86 11.71 -2.28
CA LYS A 116 10.59 10.46 -1.57
C LYS A 116 9.10 10.20 -1.45
N VAL A 117 8.75 8.96 -1.18
CA VAL A 117 7.41 8.52 -0.80
C VAL A 117 7.52 7.55 0.36
N ARG A 118 6.45 7.46 1.16
CA ARG A 118 6.40 6.54 2.29
C ARG A 118 5.79 5.20 1.88
N GLY A 119 6.33 4.09 2.39
CA GLY A 119 5.92 2.74 1.96
C GLY A 119 5.85 1.71 3.09
N THR A 120 5.06 0.67 2.85
CA THR A 120 5.05 -0.58 3.63
C THR A 120 5.45 -1.74 2.74
N LEU A 121 6.37 -2.58 3.21
CA LEU A 121 6.79 -3.77 2.49
C LEU A 121 5.81 -4.92 2.73
N LEU A 122 5.52 -5.68 1.68
CA LEU A 122 4.76 -6.92 1.75
C LEU A 122 5.71 -8.07 1.42
N ILE A 123 5.66 -9.09 2.27
CA ILE A 123 6.58 -10.22 2.30
C ILE A 123 5.85 -11.44 1.74
N PRO A 124 6.43 -12.17 0.78
CA PRO A 124 5.89 -13.45 0.33
C PRO A 124 5.66 -14.42 1.50
N CYS A 125 4.51 -15.09 1.57
CA CYS A 125 4.16 -15.88 2.76
C CYS A 125 5.12 -17.05 3.00
N ARG A 126 5.56 -17.74 1.94
CA ARG A 126 6.45 -18.90 2.03
C ARG A 126 7.85 -18.45 2.45
N THR A 127 8.32 -17.33 1.92
CA THR A 127 9.57 -16.68 2.37
C THR A 127 9.48 -16.25 3.84
N ALA A 128 8.40 -15.57 4.22
CA ALA A 128 8.15 -15.17 5.61
C ALA A 128 8.08 -16.37 6.57
N MET A 129 7.82 -17.58 6.07
CA MET A 129 7.76 -18.82 6.83
C MET A 129 8.96 -19.74 6.58
N ARG A 130 10.00 -19.31 5.82
CA ARG A 130 11.19 -20.11 5.47
C ARG A 130 10.86 -21.47 4.87
N GLY A 131 9.93 -21.48 3.91
CA GLY A 131 9.48 -22.71 3.26
C GLY A 131 8.61 -23.61 4.14
N SER A 132 8.43 -23.31 5.44
CA SER A 132 7.51 -24.07 6.28
C SER A 132 6.07 -23.79 5.83
N PHE A 133 5.43 -24.85 5.35
CA PHE A 133 4.01 -24.81 5.02
C PHE A 133 3.23 -24.49 6.30
N PRO A 134 2.35 -23.48 6.32
CA PRO A 134 1.45 -23.32 7.45
C PRO A 134 0.64 -24.60 7.57
N LEU A 135 0.78 -25.31 8.70
CA LEU A 135 0.00 -26.48 9.04
C LEU A 135 -1.49 -26.11 8.87
N ASN A 136 -2.11 -26.73 7.85
CA ASN A 136 -3.50 -26.66 7.36
C ASN A 136 -3.55 -26.20 5.89
N GLY A 137 -3.36 -27.18 5.01
CA GLY A 137 -3.43 -27.03 3.55
C GLY A 137 -4.73 -26.40 3.09
N THR A 138 -4.66 -25.12 2.73
CA THR A 138 -5.70 -24.47 1.95
C THR A 138 -5.06 -23.88 0.69
N TYR A 139 -5.76 -24.07 -0.43
CA TYR A 139 -5.38 -23.70 -1.80
C TYR A 139 -4.95 -22.23 -2.00
N PHE A 140 -5.21 -21.36 -1.01
CA PHE A 140 -5.07 -19.90 -1.15
C PHE A 140 -3.69 -19.34 -0.79
N GLN A 141 -2.70 -20.18 -0.50
CA GLN A 141 -1.37 -19.72 -0.06
C GLN A 141 -0.45 -19.28 -1.21
N VAL A 142 -0.74 -19.66 -2.46
CA VAL A 142 0.16 -19.39 -3.59
C VAL A 142 0.31 -17.89 -3.91
N ASN A 143 -0.70 -17.08 -3.61
CA ASN A 143 -0.69 -15.63 -3.86
C ASN A 143 -0.79 -14.82 -2.56
N GLU A 144 -0.50 -15.46 -1.41
CA GLU A 144 -0.58 -14.81 -0.10
C GLU A 144 0.72 -14.06 0.20
N VAL A 145 0.58 -12.80 0.60
CA VAL A 145 1.67 -11.97 1.12
C VAL A 145 1.28 -11.43 2.50
N PHE A 146 2.28 -11.15 3.34
CA PHE A 146 2.07 -10.54 4.65
C PHE A 146 2.53 -9.10 4.65
N ALA A 147 1.78 -8.21 5.31
CA ALA A 147 2.24 -6.85 5.53
C ALA A 147 3.30 -6.83 6.64
N ASP A 148 4.50 -6.33 6.34
CA ASP A 148 5.55 -6.20 7.35
C ASP A 148 5.09 -5.27 8.49
N HIS A 149 5.09 -5.77 9.72
CA HIS A 149 4.50 -5.07 10.85
C HIS A 149 5.23 -3.75 11.16
N CYS A 150 6.56 -3.78 11.13
CA CYS A 150 7.40 -2.62 11.45
C CYS A 150 7.20 -1.50 10.44
N SER A 151 7.27 -1.78 9.14
CA SER A 151 7.03 -0.79 8.07
C SER A 151 5.54 -0.44 7.88
N SER A 152 4.62 -1.23 8.41
CA SER A 152 3.20 -0.84 8.50
C SER A 152 2.95 0.16 9.63
N GLN A 153 3.71 0.07 10.72
CA GLN A 153 3.63 1.01 11.84
C GLN A 153 4.39 2.31 11.53
N ASN A 154 5.62 2.16 11.06
CA ASN A 154 6.56 3.24 10.76
C ASN A 154 7.02 3.09 9.30
N PRO A 155 6.37 3.78 8.35
CA PRO A 155 6.66 3.57 6.94
C PRO A 155 8.11 3.91 6.59
N ILE A 156 8.66 3.17 5.64
CA ILE A 156 9.98 3.43 5.11
C ILE A 156 9.95 4.58 4.10
N ASP A 157 11.01 5.37 4.07
CA ASP A 157 11.21 6.40 3.06
C ASP A 157 11.83 5.79 1.80
N VAL A 158 11.13 5.93 0.68
CA VAL A 158 11.50 5.35 -0.61
C VAL A 158 11.78 6.46 -1.62
N PRO A 159 13.00 6.57 -2.17
CA PRO A 159 13.27 7.46 -3.29
C PRO A 159 12.38 7.14 -4.49
N ARG A 160 11.78 8.17 -5.10
CA ARG A 160 10.88 7.96 -6.26
C ARG A 160 11.60 7.35 -7.47
N SER A 161 12.88 7.66 -7.63
CA SER A 161 13.76 7.08 -8.65
C SER A 161 14.00 5.58 -8.50
N TRP A 162 13.63 4.96 -7.37
CA TRP A 162 13.76 3.51 -7.19
C TRP A 162 12.53 2.74 -7.65
N ILE A 163 11.40 3.41 -7.86
CA ILE A 163 10.11 2.73 -8.09
C ILE A 163 9.39 3.19 -9.37
N TRP A 164 9.96 4.14 -10.12
CA TRP A 164 9.27 4.77 -11.25
C TRP A 164 9.03 3.81 -12.43
N ASP A 165 9.95 2.88 -12.65
CA ASP A 165 9.96 1.88 -13.73
C ASP A 165 9.46 0.49 -13.27
N LEU A 166 9.14 0.34 -11.98
CA LEU A 166 8.71 -0.93 -11.43
C LEU A 166 7.27 -1.29 -11.83
N PRO A 167 7.00 -2.59 -12.08
CA PRO A 167 5.66 -3.03 -12.42
C PRO A 167 4.68 -2.84 -11.26
N ARG A 168 3.46 -2.43 -11.58
CA ARG A 168 2.37 -2.31 -10.61
C ARG A 168 1.51 -3.55 -10.60
N ARG A 169 1.12 -3.98 -9.40
CA ARG A 169 0.27 -5.13 -9.13
C ARG A 169 -0.87 -4.75 -8.18
N THR A 170 -1.92 -5.54 -8.17
CA THR A 170 -3.04 -5.35 -7.24
C THR A 170 -2.89 -6.27 -6.05
N VAL A 171 -2.99 -5.73 -4.84
CA VAL A 171 -3.12 -6.51 -3.60
C VAL A 171 -4.50 -6.26 -3.00
N TYR A 172 -5.16 -7.35 -2.64
CA TYR A 172 -6.44 -7.34 -1.94
C TYR A 172 -6.21 -7.54 -0.44
N PHE A 173 -6.52 -6.53 0.35
CA PHE A 173 -6.49 -6.57 1.81
C PHE A 173 -7.87 -6.89 2.38
N GLY A 174 -7.92 -7.69 3.44
CA GLY A 174 -9.16 -8.08 4.07
C GLY A 174 -8.95 -8.80 5.40
N THR A 175 -10.04 -9.25 6.02
CA THR A 175 -9.97 -10.08 7.24
C THR A 175 -9.76 -11.57 6.97
N SER A 176 -10.15 -12.03 5.78
CA SER A 176 -9.99 -13.41 5.34
C SER A 176 -10.21 -13.51 3.83
N VAL A 177 -9.63 -14.54 3.20
CA VAL A 177 -9.79 -14.80 1.76
C VAL A 177 -11.26 -14.91 1.34
N PRO A 178 -12.13 -15.67 2.04
CA PRO A 178 -13.54 -15.76 1.67
C PRO A 178 -14.27 -14.41 1.77
N THR A 179 -13.85 -13.52 2.67
CA THR A 179 -14.47 -12.20 2.82
C THR A 179 -14.06 -11.27 1.70
N ILE A 180 -12.79 -11.32 1.27
CA ILE A 180 -12.29 -10.52 0.15
C ILE A 180 -13.07 -10.81 -1.14
N PHE A 181 -13.33 -12.09 -1.40
CA PHE A 181 -13.98 -12.56 -2.62
C PHE A 181 -15.50 -12.71 -2.50
N ARG A 182 -16.09 -12.37 -1.34
CA ARG A 182 -17.53 -12.47 -1.14
C ARG A 182 -18.27 -11.52 -2.09
N GLY A 183 -19.23 -12.07 -2.83
CA GLY A 183 -20.08 -11.31 -3.76
C GLY A 183 -19.42 -11.06 -5.12
N LEU A 184 -18.27 -11.67 -5.40
CA LEU A 184 -17.70 -11.72 -6.73
C LEU A 184 -18.17 -12.96 -7.49
N THR A 185 -18.25 -12.83 -8.80
CA THR A 185 -18.45 -13.95 -9.73
C THR A 185 -17.21 -14.83 -9.80
N THR A 186 -17.37 -16.07 -10.29
CA THR A 186 -16.25 -17.01 -10.44
C THR A 186 -15.15 -16.45 -11.35
N GLU A 187 -15.54 -15.76 -12.42
CA GLU A 187 -14.64 -15.14 -13.40
C GLU A 187 -13.83 -13.99 -12.77
N GLU A 188 -14.47 -13.18 -11.93
CA GLU A 188 -13.79 -12.13 -11.17
C GLU A 188 -12.80 -12.71 -10.17
N ILE A 189 -13.17 -13.77 -9.47
CA ILE A 189 -12.29 -14.47 -8.52
C ILE A 189 -11.07 -15.03 -9.24
N GLN A 190 -11.27 -15.71 -10.37
CA GLN A 190 -10.18 -16.21 -11.21
C GLN A 190 -9.25 -15.09 -11.67
N ARG A 191 -9.81 -13.96 -12.13
CA ARG A 191 -9.02 -12.80 -12.52
C ARG A 191 -8.21 -12.22 -11.35
N CYS A 192 -8.81 -12.11 -10.17
CA CYS A 192 -8.11 -11.66 -8.97
C CYS A 192 -6.95 -12.60 -8.62
N PHE A 193 -7.16 -13.90 -8.75
CA PHE A 193 -6.15 -14.91 -8.49
C PHE A 193 -5.02 -14.87 -9.51
N TRP A 194 -5.29 -14.70 -10.80
CA TRP A 194 -4.23 -14.67 -11.82
C TRP A 194 -3.41 -13.38 -11.83
N ARG A 195 -3.97 -12.26 -11.37
CA ARG A 195 -3.36 -10.94 -11.55
C ARG A 195 -3.07 -10.20 -10.25
N GLY A 196 -3.45 -10.76 -9.10
CA GLY A 196 -3.32 -10.08 -7.83
C GLY A 196 -2.90 -10.99 -6.69
N PHE A 197 -2.61 -10.34 -5.58
CA PHE A 197 -2.14 -10.94 -4.34
C PHE A 197 -3.14 -10.72 -3.23
N VAL A 198 -3.08 -11.52 -2.19
CA VAL A 198 -3.98 -11.40 -1.03
C VAL A 198 -3.17 -11.19 0.23
N CYS A 199 -3.59 -10.23 1.05
CA CYS A 199 -2.97 -9.96 2.34
C CYS A 199 -4.05 -9.85 3.43
N VAL A 200 -4.08 -10.81 4.35
CA VAL A 200 -5.09 -10.86 5.43
C VAL A 200 -4.54 -10.60 6.83
N ARG A 201 -3.21 -10.51 6.95
CA ARG A 201 -2.51 -10.33 8.22
C ARG A 201 -1.18 -9.60 8.02
N GLY A 202 -0.74 -8.94 9.08
CA GLY A 202 0.63 -8.47 9.20
C GLY A 202 1.55 -9.58 9.71
N PHE A 203 2.85 -9.37 9.58
CA PHE A 203 3.88 -10.27 10.07
C PHE A 203 5.00 -9.48 10.74
N ASP A 204 5.29 -9.85 11.98
CA ASP A 204 6.40 -9.28 12.73
C ASP A 204 7.62 -10.15 12.52
N ARG A 205 8.59 -9.66 11.74
CA ARG A 205 9.81 -10.39 11.38
C ARG A 205 10.72 -10.64 12.58
N THR A 206 10.67 -9.78 13.60
CA THR A 206 11.56 -9.87 14.77
C THR A 206 11.18 -11.05 15.65
N VAL A 207 9.89 -11.17 15.97
CA VAL A 207 9.37 -12.29 16.78
C VAL A 207 8.82 -13.44 15.94
N ARG A 208 8.79 -13.29 14.61
CA ARG A 208 8.22 -14.21 13.62
C ARG A 208 6.79 -14.65 13.93
N ALA A 209 5.94 -13.68 14.26
CA ALA A 209 4.55 -13.95 14.64
C ALA A 209 3.56 -13.18 13.75
N PRO A 210 2.35 -13.74 13.52
CA PRO A 210 1.30 -13.01 12.84
C PRO A 210 0.82 -11.82 13.68
N ARG A 211 0.46 -10.73 13.00
CA ARG A 211 -0.10 -9.51 13.59
C ARG A 211 -1.40 -9.11 12.88
N PRO A 212 -2.31 -8.38 13.55
CA PRO A 212 -3.44 -7.75 12.86
C PRO A 212 -2.95 -6.77 11.79
N LEU A 213 -3.72 -6.62 10.70
CA LEU A 213 -3.50 -5.54 9.74
C LEU A 213 -3.78 -4.18 10.39
N TYR A 214 -2.98 -3.20 10.00
CA TYR A 214 -3.23 -1.80 10.33
C TYR A 214 -4.43 -1.25 9.57
N ALA A 215 -5.19 -0.36 10.19
CA ALA A 215 -6.46 0.18 9.66
C ALA A 215 -6.30 0.81 8.27
N ARG A 216 -5.12 1.41 8.02
CA ARG A 216 -4.72 1.92 6.71
C ARG A 216 -4.87 0.88 5.61
N LEU A 217 -4.41 -0.34 5.83
CA LEU A 217 -4.44 -1.40 4.82
C LEU A 217 -5.83 -2.02 4.74
N HIS A 218 -6.46 -2.25 5.88
CA HIS A 218 -7.85 -2.70 5.94
C HIS A 218 -8.46 -2.44 7.32
N PHE A 219 -9.64 -1.83 7.37
CA PHE A 219 -10.40 -1.64 8.60
C PHE A 219 -11.65 -2.54 8.61
N PRO A 220 -11.73 -3.53 9.51
CA PRO A 220 -12.89 -4.41 9.58
C PRO A 220 -14.11 -3.67 10.16
N VAL A 221 -15.25 -3.80 9.48
CA VAL A 221 -16.52 -3.18 9.88
C VAL A 221 -16.96 -3.54 11.30
N SER A 222 -16.62 -4.75 11.78
CA SER A 222 -16.94 -5.19 13.14
C SER A 222 -16.29 -4.35 14.24
N LYS A 223 -15.24 -3.58 13.92
CA LYS A 223 -14.54 -2.67 14.84
C LYS A 223 -14.97 -1.20 14.71
N VAL A 224 -15.92 -0.88 13.83
CA VAL A 224 -16.60 0.41 13.86
C VAL A 224 -17.45 0.41 15.13
N VAL A 225 -16.99 1.10 16.18
CA VAL A 225 -17.77 1.30 17.39
C VAL A 225 -19.11 1.91 16.97
N ARG A 226 -20.20 1.14 17.09
CA ARG A 226 -21.55 1.69 16.95
C ARG A 226 -21.66 2.76 18.02
N GLY A 227 -21.72 4.03 17.60
CA GLY A 227 -21.94 5.15 18.51
C GLY A 227 -23.10 4.81 19.44
N LYS A 228 -22.80 4.74 20.74
CA LYS A 228 -23.80 4.58 21.80
C LYS A 228 -24.70 5.81 21.66
N LYS A 229 -25.93 5.64 21.14
CA LYS A 229 -26.94 6.70 21.27
C LYS A 229 -27.10 6.97 22.78
N PRO A 230 -27.07 8.23 23.24
CA PRO A 230 -27.46 8.53 24.61
C PRO A 230 -28.91 8.06 24.77
N GLY A 231 -29.14 7.14 25.71
CA GLY A 231 -30.50 6.75 26.07
C GLY A 231 -31.23 7.99 26.56
N ALA A 232 -32.39 8.27 25.95
CA ALA A 232 -33.29 9.29 26.46
C ALA A 232 -33.65 8.94 27.90
N ALA A 233 -33.22 9.78 28.85
CA ALA A 233 -33.72 9.74 30.20
C ALA A 233 -35.23 9.95 30.14
N ARG A 234 -36.00 8.97 30.64
CA ARG A 234 -37.41 9.17 30.95
C ARG A 234 -37.49 10.20 32.07
N ALA A 235 -38.17 11.31 31.81
CA ALA A 235 -38.73 12.13 32.87
C ALA A 235 -39.86 11.32 33.51
N GLU A 236 -39.72 11.01 34.79
CA GLU A 236 -40.84 10.60 35.64
C GLU A 236 -41.50 11.89 36.14
N GLU A 237 -42.79 12.00 35.89
CA GLU A 237 -43.74 12.82 36.65
C GLU A 237 -44.72 11.86 37.33
#